data_AF-A0A1I1CF88-F1
#
_entry.id   AF-A0A1I1CF88-F1
#
_cell.length_a   1.000
_cell.length_b   1.000
_cell.length_c   1.000
_cell.angle_alpha   90.00
_cell.angle_beta   90.00
_cell.angle_gamma   90.00
#
_symmetry.space_group_name_H-M   'P 1'
#
loop_
_entity.id
_entity.type
_entity.pdbx_description
1 polymer ?
#
loop_
_entity_poly.entity_id
_entity_poly.type
_entity_poly.pdbx_seq_one_letter_code
_entity_poly.pdbx_strand_id
1 'polypeptide(L)'
;MAKYKCPTLGDCDNANSGEVFERSPGDDVKCPKCDTPMELQAGGQAGAGGPNKKVLVAAVAGVLVLALGAGGYWYMQRPVMAAAALIEAAPVVIDAVAVAIDASKDAVLAPNDADTKALRIEGDQKLASGDAAGAETASSKAAANEMLKTAISRMAQGKLDEAEKELGEARLRDPHNVLVSYNVAILRLKQNRTDDALTEFEASFKDGFQYFDQMGQDRDLDTLRKDKRFQELLSRYQPQKS
;
A
#
# COMPACT_ATOMS: atom_id res chain seq x y z
N MET A 1 -1.99 36.94 29.19
CA MET A 1 -1.55 35.63 29.74
C MET A 1 -1.44 34.67 28.58
N ALA A 2 -0.36 33.91 28.48
CA ALA A 2 -0.19 32.94 27.40
C ALA A 2 -1.01 31.68 27.72
N LYS A 3 -1.58 31.07 26.68
CA LYS A 3 -2.41 29.87 26.76
C LYS A 3 -1.56 28.66 26.37
N TYR A 4 -1.53 27.67 27.26
CA TYR A 4 -0.73 26.46 27.09
C TYR A 4 -1.62 25.21 27.09
N LYS A 5 -1.21 24.19 26.31
CA LYS A 5 -1.83 22.86 26.30
C LYS A 5 -0.79 21.76 26.46
N CYS A 6 -1.19 20.67 27.10
CA CYS A 6 -0.36 19.48 27.21
C CYS A 6 -0.41 18.69 25.88
N PRO A 7 0.74 18.39 25.24
CA PRO A 7 0.75 17.70 23.95
C PRO A 7 0.60 16.17 24.06
N THR A 8 0.76 15.58 25.24
CA THR A 8 0.81 14.12 25.45
C THR A 8 -0.59 13.50 25.55
N LEU A 9 -1.29 13.43 24.42
CA LEU A 9 -2.60 12.77 24.29
C LEU A 9 -2.46 11.25 24.51
N GLY A 10 -3.32 10.66 25.35
CA GLY A 10 -3.33 9.24 25.68
C GLY A 10 -2.89 8.95 27.12
N ASP A 11 -1.74 9.49 27.54
CA ASP A 11 -1.11 9.13 28.83
C ASP A 11 -1.26 10.19 29.94
N CYS A 12 -2.00 11.28 29.68
CA CYS A 12 -2.23 12.33 30.67
C CYS A 12 -3.69 12.83 30.64
N ASP A 13 -4.36 12.77 31.78
CA ASP A 13 -5.75 13.24 31.94
C ASP A 13 -5.94 14.71 31.53
N ASN A 14 -4.94 15.57 31.78
CA ASN A 14 -4.99 16.99 31.41
C ASN A 14 -4.81 17.23 29.90
N ALA A 15 -4.16 16.30 29.18
CA ALA A 15 -4.11 16.34 27.72
C ALA A 15 -5.43 15.83 27.14
N ASN A 16 -5.97 14.75 27.73
CA ASN A 16 -7.21 14.10 27.31
C ASN A 16 -8.45 14.98 27.56
N SER A 17 -8.44 15.84 28.59
CA SER A 17 -9.53 16.79 28.88
C SER A 17 -9.49 18.06 28.03
N GLY A 18 -8.37 18.34 27.35
CA GLY A 18 -8.20 19.54 26.52
C GLY A 18 -8.16 20.86 27.29
N GLU A 19 -7.94 20.81 28.61
CA GLU A 19 -7.93 21.98 29.50
C GLU A 19 -6.83 22.99 29.10
N VAL A 20 -7.20 24.28 29.08
CA VAL A 20 -6.31 25.38 28.68
C VAL A 20 -5.88 26.14 29.92
N PHE A 21 -4.58 26.23 30.15
CA PHE A 21 -4.03 26.93 31.31
C PHE A 21 -3.52 28.32 30.92
N GLU A 22 -3.99 29.35 31.63
CA GLU A 22 -3.49 30.73 31.51
C GLU A 22 -2.37 30.96 32.53
N ARG A 23 -1.15 31.19 32.04
CA ARG A 23 0.05 31.42 32.86
C ARG A 23 0.94 32.53 32.28
N SER A 24 1.79 33.11 33.12
CA SER A 24 2.78 34.11 32.72
C SER A 24 3.96 33.45 32.00
N PRO A 25 4.50 34.01 30.90
CA PRO A 25 5.58 33.37 30.13
C PRO A 25 6.92 33.46 30.88
N GLY A 26 7.60 32.31 31.04
CA GLY A 26 8.94 32.19 31.65
C GLY A 26 9.32 30.72 31.83
N ASP A 27 10.63 30.43 31.76
CA ASP A 27 11.24 29.14 31.37
C ASP A 27 10.61 27.85 31.94
N ASP A 28 10.40 26.91 31.02
CA ASP A 28 9.92 25.52 31.20
C ASP A 28 8.67 25.33 32.06
N VAL A 29 7.53 25.77 31.53
CA VAL A 29 6.21 25.44 32.07
C VAL A 29 5.92 23.95 31.82
N LYS A 30 6.21 23.14 32.84
CA LYS A 30 5.90 21.71 32.85
C LYS A 30 4.46 21.45 33.28
N CYS A 31 3.84 20.43 32.70
CA CYS A 31 2.53 19.96 33.14
C CYS A 31 2.63 19.40 34.58
N PRO A 32 1.80 19.84 35.53
CA PRO A 32 1.87 19.42 36.94
C PRO A 32 1.53 17.94 37.18
N LYS A 33 1.11 17.20 36.14
CA LYS A 33 0.74 15.78 36.22
C LYS A 33 1.69 14.84 35.50
N CYS A 34 2.24 15.23 34.35
CA CYS A 34 3.13 14.38 33.54
C CYS A 34 4.55 14.95 33.38
N ASP A 35 4.86 16.07 34.04
CA ASP A 35 6.14 16.79 34.04
C ASP A 35 6.68 17.15 32.63
N THR A 36 5.83 17.05 31.60
CA THR A 36 6.18 17.31 30.19
C THR A 36 6.10 18.82 29.89
N PRO A 37 7.06 19.41 29.14
CA PRO A 37 7.01 20.82 28.75
C PRO A 37 5.81 21.09 27.84
N MET A 38 5.03 22.13 28.17
CA MET A 38 3.78 22.46 27.47
C MET A 38 4.02 23.36 26.25
N GLU A 39 3.21 23.21 25.21
CA GLU A 39 3.36 23.96 23.96
C GLU A 39 2.45 25.21 23.95
N LEU A 40 2.98 26.32 23.45
CA LEU A 40 2.33 27.64 23.40
C LEU A 40 1.33 27.69 22.25
N GLN A 41 0.06 27.97 22.54
CA GLN A 41 -0.96 28.03 21.49
C GLN A 41 -0.95 29.44 20.84
N ALA A 42 -0.23 29.58 19.71
CA ALA A 42 -0.20 30.82 18.95
C ALA A 42 -1.58 31.07 18.30
N GLY A 43 -2.29 32.11 18.75
CA GLY A 43 -3.55 32.56 18.16
C GLY A 43 -3.38 33.86 17.37
N GLY A 44 -3.82 33.86 16.10
CA GLY A 44 -4.38 35.03 15.41
C GLY A 44 -3.42 36.00 14.69
N GLN A 45 -3.69 36.20 13.40
CA GLN A 45 -3.01 37.07 12.43
C GLN A 45 -2.88 38.55 12.86
N ALA A 46 -1.74 39.17 12.54
CA ALA A 46 -1.64 40.61 12.24
C ALA A 46 -0.42 40.86 11.33
N GLY A 47 -0.66 41.46 10.17
CA GLY A 47 0.37 41.83 9.21
C GLY A 47 0.92 43.25 9.38
N ALA A 48 1.88 43.55 8.50
CA ALA A 48 2.39 44.84 8.06
C ALA A 48 3.46 45.57 8.92
N GLY A 49 4.58 45.87 8.26
CA GLY A 49 5.39 47.06 8.56
C GLY A 49 6.91 46.85 8.58
N GLY A 50 7.59 46.93 7.43
CA GLY A 50 9.03 47.29 7.39
C GLY A 50 9.25 48.74 7.86
N PRO A 51 10.50 49.21 8.09
CA PRO A 51 11.47 49.30 7.00
C PRO A 51 12.97 49.05 7.34
N ASN A 52 13.71 48.65 6.30
CA ASN A 52 15.14 48.81 6.01
C ASN A 52 16.10 49.41 7.05
N LYS A 53 17.21 48.70 7.30
CA LYS A 53 18.56 49.31 7.34
C LYS A 53 19.65 48.33 6.86
N LYS A 54 20.37 48.80 5.86
CA LYS A 54 21.58 48.22 5.26
C LYS A 54 22.68 48.07 6.31
N VAL A 55 23.37 46.94 6.36
CA VAL A 55 24.76 46.87 6.84
C VAL A 55 25.59 46.09 5.84
N LEU A 56 26.61 46.79 5.36
CA LEU A 56 27.58 46.39 4.36
C LEU A 56 28.60 45.40 4.92
N VAL A 57 29.09 44.59 3.99
CA VAL A 57 30.25 43.70 4.05
C VAL A 57 31.53 44.39 4.56
N ALA A 58 32.30 43.68 5.39
CA ALA A 58 33.75 43.83 5.47
C ALA A 58 34.40 42.44 5.39
N ALA A 59 35.19 42.25 4.33
CA ALA A 59 35.97 41.05 4.07
C ALA A 59 37.32 41.13 4.80
N VAL A 60 37.81 39.98 5.31
CA VAL A 60 39.26 39.69 5.36
C VAL A 60 39.46 38.24 4.93
N ALA A 61 40.34 38.09 3.94
CA ALA A 61 40.72 36.87 3.28
C ALA A 61 41.72 36.02 4.09
N GLY A 62 41.78 34.72 3.79
CA GLY A 62 43.06 34.00 3.81
C GLY A 62 43.07 32.58 4.37
N VAL A 63 43.27 31.63 3.45
CA VAL A 63 44.01 30.36 3.57
C VAL A 63 43.23 29.08 3.95
N LEU A 64 42.97 28.28 2.91
CA LEU A 64 42.77 26.84 2.88
C LEU A 64 43.99 26.07 3.44
N VAL A 65 43.75 24.90 4.08
CA VAL A 65 44.31 23.57 3.75
C VAL A 65 44.37 22.63 4.99
N LEU A 66 43.60 21.53 4.89
CA LEU A 66 43.78 20.15 5.40
C LEU A 66 44.05 19.84 6.88
N ALA A 67 43.14 19.05 7.49
CA ALA A 67 43.48 17.83 8.25
C ALA A 67 42.21 17.05 8.68
N LEU A 68 41.77 16.09 7.86
CA LEU A 68 40.98 14.94 8.33
C LEU A 68 41.98 13.83 8.69
N GLY A 69 42.18 13.58 9.98
CA GLY A 69 43.15 12.56 10.40
C GLY A 69 43.12 12.27 11.89
N ALA A 70 42.12 11.51 12.36
CA ALA A 70 42.20 10.86 13.68
C ALA A 70 41.28 9.63 13.87
N GLY A 71 40.79 8.99 12.80
CA GLY A 71 39.92 7.80 12.91
C GLY A 71 40.52 6.49 12.35
N GLY A 72 41.41 6.57 11.36
CA GLY A 72 41.88 5.40 10.60
C GLY A 72 43.15 4.72 11.12
N TYR A 73 43.83 5.29 12.12
CA TYR A 73 45.19 4.87 12.48
C TYR A 73 45.28 3.62 13.38
N TRP A 74 44.16 3.09 13.88
CA TRP A 74 44.18 1.97 14.85
C TRP A 74 43.86 0.59 14.26
N TYR A 75 43.59 0.47 12.96
CA TYR A 75 43.19 -0.81 12.35
C TYR A 75 44.22 -1.43 11.38
N MET A 76 45.46 -0.92 11.33
CA MET A 76 46.49 -1.37 10.36
C MET A 76 47.68 -2.14 10.96
N GLN A 77 47.56 -2.71 12.16
CA GLN A 77 48.65 -3.52 12.76
C GLN A 77 48.23 -4.93 13.19
N ARG A 78 47.73 -5.74 12.25
CA ARG A 78 47.75 -7.21 12.41
C ARG A 78 48.69 -7.83 11.37
N PRO A 79 49.79 -8.48 11.78
CA PRO A 79 50.70 -9.13 10.84
C PRO A 79 50.07 -10.41 10.29
N VAL A 80 50.06 -10.52 8.96
CA VAL A 80 49.68 -11.72 8.20
C VAL A 80 50.92 -12.63 8.11
N MET A 81 50.83 -13.84 8.67
CA MET A 81 51.77 -14.91 8.39
C MET A 81 51.38 -15.59 7.08
N ALA A 82 52.36 -15.87 6.23
CA ALA A 82 52.20 -16.39 4.88
C ALA A 82 52.11 -17.93 4.83
N ALA A 83 51.21 -18.38 3.94
CA ALA A 83 51.23 -19.54 3.04
C ALA A 83 51.51 -20.96 3.56
N ALA A 84 50.56 -21.88 3.27
CA ALA A 84 50.77 -22.96 2.27
C ALA A 84 49.51 -23.83 2.04
N ALA A 85 49.43 -24.34 0.80
CA ALA A 85 48.77 -25.59 0.33
C ALA A 85 47.28 -25.61 -0.08
N LEU A 86 47.08 -25.52 -1.41
CA LEU A 86 46.42 -26.48 -2.32
C LEU A 86 45.12 -27.21 -1.88
N ILE A 87 44.05 -27.09 -2.69
CA ILE A 87 43.39 -28.18 -3.47
C ILE A 87 42.02 -27.70 -4.06
N GLU A 88 41.80 -28.06 -5.34
CA GLU A 88 40.56 -28.23 -6.16
C GLU A 88 39.22 -27.57 -5.79
N ALA A 89 38.63 -26.82 -6.74
CA ALA A 89 37.56 -27.30 -7.62
C ALA A 89 37.06 -26.18 -8.56
N ALA A 90 36.88 -26.52 -9.84
CA ALA A 90 36.32 -25.67 -10.90
C ALA A 90 34.77 -25.54 -10.77
N PRO A 91 34.12 -24.58 -11.47
CA PRO A 91 32.94 -23.89 -11.01
C PRO A 91 31.61 -24.55 -11.44
N VAL A 92 30.59 -24.50 -10.59
CA VAL A 92 29.19 -24.53 -11.03
C VAL A 92 28.55 -23.23 -10.58
N VAL A 93 28.72 -22.20 -11.39
CA VAL A 93 27.87 -21.02 -11.35
C VAL A 93 26.51 -21.43 -11.89
N ILE A 94 25.57 -21.70 -10.98
CA ILE A 94 24.16 -21.70 -11.32
C ILE A 94 23.83 -20.23 -11.51
N ASP A 95 23.83 -19.77 -12.75
CA ASP A 95 23.24 -18.48 -13.12
C ASP A 95 21.76 -18.56 -12.71
N ALA A 96 21.46 -18.00 -11.53
CA ALA A 96 20.12 -17.61 -11.17
C ALA A 96 19.75 -16.46 -12.10
N VAL A 97 19.33 -16.81 -13.32
CA VAL A 97 18.59 -15.91 -14.19
C VAL A 97 17.32 -15.58 -13.41
N ALA A 98 17.36 -14.45 -12.70
CA ALA A 98 16.17 -13.74 -12.28
C ALA A 98 15.43 -13.42 -13.58
N VAL A 99 14.56 -14.33 -14.00
CA VAL A 99 13.53 -14.04 -14.98
C VAL A 99 12.64 -13.04 -14.28
N ALA A 100 12.93 -11.75 -14.51
CA ALA A 100 11.97 -10.70 -14.37
C ALA A 100 10.83 -11.05 -15.32
N ILE A 101 9.87 -11.82 -14.81
CA ILE A 101 8.54 -11.92 -15.40
C ILE A 101 8.05 -10.49 -15.53
N ASP A 102 7.89 -10.07 -16.77
CA ASP A 102 7.31 -8.78 -17.15
C ASP A 102 5.89 -8.73 -16.57
N ALA A 103 5.77 -8.24 -15.34
CA ALA A 103 4.55 -8.24 -14.54
C ALA A 103 3.49 -7.23 -15.03
N SER A 104 3.57 -6.83 -16.30
CA SER A 104 2.89 -5.64 -16.80
C SER A 104 1.93 -5.90 -17.97
N LYS A 105 1.80 -7.15 -18.43
CA LYS A 105 0.94 -7.50 -19.58
C LYS A 105 0.03 -8.72 -19.40
N ASP A 106 0.07 -9.36 -18.25
CA ASP A 106 -0.87 -10.44 -17.95
C ASP A 106 -2.18 -9.80 -17.48
N ALA A 107 -3.25 -10.05 -18.23
CA ALA A 107 -4.50 -9.32 -18.16
C ALA A 107 -5.30 -9.70 -16.91
N VAL A 108 -4.86 -9.24 -15.74
CA VAL A 108 -5.63 -9.40 -14.52
C VAL A 108 -6.74 -8.36 -14.50
N LEU A 109 -7.98 -8.84 -14.60
CA LEU A 109 -9.19 -8.02 -14.53
C LEU A 109 -9.33 -7.38 -13.14
N ALA A 110 -8.91 -6.12 -13.05
CA ALA A 110 -8.98 -5.30 -11.85
C ALA A 110 -10.23 -4.42 -11.82
N PRO A 111 -10.74 -4.05 -10.63
CA PRO A 111 -11.79 -3.05 -10.51
C PRO A 111 -11.35 -1.69 -11.04
N ASN A 112 -12.28 -0.96 -11.66
CA ASN A 112 -12.04 0.41 -12.10
C ASN A 112 -11.98 1.37 -10.89
N ASP A 113 -10.97 2.24 -10.87
CA ASP A 113 -10.78 3.26 -9.83
C ASP A 113 -11.94 4.26 -9.76
N ALA A 114 -12.50 4.62 -10.91
CA ALA A 114 -13.65 5.53 -10.99
C ALA A 114 -14.89 4.91 -10.35
N ASP A 115 -15.18 3.64 -10.63
CA ASP A 115 -16.33 2.93 -10.07
C ASP A 115 -16.17 2.74 -8.56
N THR A 116 -14.95 2.41 -8.12
CA THR A 116 -14.63 2.26 -6.68
C THR A 116 -14.77 3.60 -5.95
N LYS A 117 -14.36 4.70 -6.57
CA LYS A 117 -14.58 6.05 -6.04
C LYS A 117 -16.07 6.41 -6.00
N ALA A 118 -16.83 6.06 -7.03
CA ALA A 118 -18.25 6.30 -7.08
C ALA A 118 -19.00 5.57 -5.96
N LEU A 119 -18.64 4.32 -5.68
CA LEU A 119 -19.20 3.55 -4.55
C LEU A 119 -18.92 4.20 -3.19
N ARG A 120 -17.73 4.77 -2.99
CA ARG A 120 -17.41 5.51 -1.76
C ARG A 120 -18.28 6.77 -1.62
N ILE A 121 -18.41 7.54 -2.70
CA ILE A 121 -19.26 8.74 -2.73
C ILE A 121 -20.71 8.37 -2.48
N GLU A 122 -21.20 7.28 -3.08
CA GLU A 122 -22.55 6.77 -2.87
C GLU A 122 -22.78 6.37 -1.40
N GLY A 123 -21.79 5.70 -0.79
CA GLY A 123 -21.81 5.39 0.64
C GLY A 123 -21.97 6.63 1.51
N ASP A 124 -21.14 7.66 1.28
CA ASP A 124 -21.19 8.93 2.01
C ASP A 124 -22.53 9.64 1.83
N GLN A 125 -23.08 9.64 0.61
CA GLN A 125 -24.38 10.23 0.31
C GLN A 125 -25.52 9.51 1.04
N LYS A 126 -25.48 8.17 1.06
CA LYS A 126 -26.49 7.36 1.76
C LYS A 126 -26.41 7.52 3.28
N LEU A 127 -25.20 7.66 3.84
CA LEU A 127 -25.04 8.03 5.25
C LEU A 127 -25.67 9.40 5.53
N ALA A 128 -25.40 10.39 4.68
CA ALA A 128 -25.95 11.74 4.83
C ALA A 128 -27.47 11.77 4.69
N SER A 129 -28.07 10.88 3.89
CA SER A 129 -29.52 10.75 3.75
C SER A 129 -30.19 9.84 4.79
N GLY A 130 -29.42 9.27 5.73
CA GLY A 130 -29.93 8.37 6.77
C GLY A 130 -30.19 6.93 6.32
N ASP A 131 -29.79 6.54 5.11
CA ASP A 131 -29.86 5.17 4.61
C ASP A 131 -28.60 4.38 5.02
N ALA A 132 -28.55 3.96 6.28
CA ALA A 132 -27.41 3.24 6.83
C ALA A 132 -27.15 1.89 6.12
N ALA A 133 -28.21 1.16 5.75
CA ALA A 133 -28.08 -0.14 5.10
C ALA A 133 -27.53 -0.01 3.67
N GLY A 134 -28.02 0.97 2.92
CA GLY A 134 -27.52 1.25 1.59
C GLY A 134 -26.09 1.81 1.62
N ALA A 135 -25.74 2.60 2.64
CA ALA A 135 -24.38 3.07 2.86
C ALA A 135 -23.40 1.93 3.17
N GLU A 136 -23.78 1.00 4.04
CA GLU A 136 -23.01 -0.20 4.35
C GLU A 136 -22.77 -1.02 3.08
N THR A 137 -23.82 -1.21 2.27
CA THR A 137 -23.72 -1.94 0.99
C THR A 137 -22.72 -1.28 0.05
N ALA A 138 -22.84 0.03 -0.20
CA ALA A 138 -21.95 0.74 -1.12
C ALA A 138 -20.49 0.75 -0.61
N SER A 139 -20.31 0.99 0.69
CA SER A 139 -18.98 0.99 1.33
C SER A 139 -18.35 -0.40 1.33
N SER A 140 -19.13 -1.46 1.54
CA SER A 140 -18.64 -2.85 1.50
C SER A 140 -18.19 -3.25 0.10
N LYS A 141 -18.92 -2.85 -0.95
CA LYS A 141 -18.50 -3.05 -2.34
C LYS A 141 -17.22 -2.28 -2.67
N ALA A 142 -17.10 -1.04 -2.22
CA ALA A 142 -15.86 -0.27 -2.39
C ALA A 142 -14.67 -0.95 -1.69
N ALA A 143 -14.87 -1.45 -0.46
CA ALA A 143 -13.85 -2.19 0.27
C ALA A 143 -13.44 -3.48 -0.48
N ALA A 144 -14.42 -4.25 -0.99
CA ALA A 144 -14.16 -5.44 -1.78
C ALA A 144 -13.28 -5.14 -3.01
N ASN A 145 -13.53 -4.02 -3.70
CA ASN A 145 -12.70 -3.61 -4.83
C ASN A 145 -11.25 -3.30 -4.45
N GLU A 146 -11.00 -2.64 -3.31
CA GLU A 146 -9.62 -2.37 -2.86
C GLU A 146 -8.90 -3.64 -2.40
N MET A 147 -9.62 -4.57 -1.75
CA MET A 147 -9.11 -5.90 -1.43
C MET A 147 -8.76 -6.67 -2.71
N LEU A 148 -9.59 -6.55 -3.76
CA LEU A 148 -9.33 -7.18 -5.04
C LEU A 148 -8.04 -6.68 -5.68
N LYS A 149 -7.78 -5.37 -5.68
CA LYS A 149 -6.51 -4.82 -6.19
C LYS A 149 -5.31 -5.35 -5.40
N THR A 150 -5.46 -5.46 -4.08
CA THR A 150 -4.42 -6.01 -3.21
C THR A 150 -4.15 -7.48 -3.53
N ALA A 151 -5.20 -8.28 -3.70
CA ALA A 151 -5.09 -9.68 -4.09
C ALA A 151 -4.39 -9.85 -5.44
N ILE A 152 -4.77 -9.06 -6.44
CA ILE A 152 -4.16 -9.06 -7.78
C ILE A 152 -2.66 -8.76 -7.69
N SER A 153 -2.29 -7.73 -6.92
CA SER A 153 -0.88 -7.42 -6.67
C SER A 153 -0.13 -8.57 -6.00
N ARG A 154 -0.75 -9.24 -5.02
CA ARG A 154 -0.15 -10.41 -4.35
C ARG A 154 -0.01 -11.61 -5.30
N MET A 155 -0.99 -11.86 -6.17
CA MET A 155 -0.91 -12.89 -7.21
C MET A 155 0.23 -12.63 -8.18
N ALA A 156 0.42 -11.38 -8.61
CA ALA A 156 1.53 -10.99 -9.47
C ALA A 156 2.90 -11.19 -8.80
N GLN A 157 2.96 -11.08 -7.46
CA GLN A 157 4.15 -11.37 -6.66
C GLN A 157 4.34 -12.87 -6.36
N GLY A 158 3.44 -13.75 -6.81
CA GLY A 158 3.46 -15.18 -6.48
C GLY A 158 3.04 -15.50 -5.03
N LYS A 159 2.53 -14.53 -4.28
CA LYS A 159 2.04 -14.70 -2.90
C LYS A 159 0.61 -15.25 -2.90
N LEU A 160 0.45 -16.48 -3.39
CA LEU A 160 -0.86 -17.06 -3.69
C LEU A 160 -1.71 -17.27 -2.43
N ASP A 161 -1.13 -17.70 -1.31
CA ASP A 161 -1.87 -17.92 -0.06
C ASP A 161 -2.38 -16.59 0.54
N GLU A 162 -1.57 -15.53 0.47
CA GLU A 162 -1.98 -14.19 0.93
C GLU A 162 -3.05 -13.58 0.02
N ALA A 163 -2.99 -13.86 -1.29
CA ALA A 163 -4.03 -13.47 -2.23
C ALA A 163 -5.35 -14.23 -1.98
N GLU A 164 -5.26 -15.53 -1.67
CA GLU A 164 -6.43 -16.35 -1.35
C GLU A 164 -7.20 -15.80 -0.16
N LYS A 165 -6.49 -15.44 0.91
CA LYS A 165 -7.08 -14.82 2.09
C LYS A 165 -7.79 -13.51 1.74
N GLU A 166 -7.12 -12.64 0.98
CA GLU A 166 -7.67 -11.33 0.59
C GLU A 166 -8.92 -11.47 -0.28
N LEU A 167 -8.92 -12.40 -1.24
CA LEU A 167 -10.07 -12.69 -2.09
C LEU A 167 -11.23 -13.29 -1.28
N GLY A 168 -10.93 -14.13 -0.29
CA GLY A 168 -11.93 -14.66 0.64
C GLY A 168 -12.60 -13.54 1.43
N GLU A 169 -11.83 -12.59 1.96
CA GLU A 169 -12.38 -11.44 2.67
C GLU A 169 -13.17 -10.51 1.73
N ALA A 170 -12.69 -10.27 0.50
CA ALA A 170 -13.43 -9.51 -0.51
C ALA A 170 -14.80 -10.15 -0.83
N ARG A 171 -14.85 -11.49 -0.95
CA ARG A 171 -16.10 -12.24 -1.17
C ARG A 171 -17.09 -12.10 -0.03
N LEU A 172 -16.62 -12.01 1.22
CA LEU A 172 -17.51 -11.77 2.36
C LEU A 172 -18.16 -10.39 2.31
N ARG A 173 -17.48 -9.39 1.72
CA ARG A 173 -17.99 -8.03 1.59
C ARG A 173 -18.92 -7.83 0.40
N ASP A 174 -18.64 -8.53 -0.70
CA ASP A 174 -19.47 -8.50 -1.90
C ASP A 174 -19.61 -9.91 -2.50
N PRO A 175 -20.57 -10.72 -2.01
CA PRO A 175 -20.69 -12.14 -2.36
C PRO A 175 -20.96 -12.44 -3.84
N HIS A 176 -21.54 -11.47 -4.57
CA HIS A 176 -21.88 -11.60 -5.99
C HIS A 176 -20.94 -10.78 -6.90
N ASN A 177 -19.75 -10.43 -6.39
CA ASN A 177 -18.79 -9.69 -7.19
C ASN A 177 -18.18 -10.59 -8.27
N VAL A 178 -18.58 -10.36 -9.53
CA VAL A 178 -18.10 -11.12 -10.69
C VAL A 178 -16.57 -11.11 -10.81
N LEU A 179 -15.91 -10.01 -10.44
CA LEU A 179 -14.45 -9.88 -10.51
C LEU A 179 -13.77 -10.68 -9.40
N VAL A 180 -14.38 -10.80 -8.20
CA VAL A 180 -13.84 -11.64 -7.13
C VAL A 180 -13.83 -13.11 -7.57
N SER A 181 -14.95 -13.62 -8.08
CA SER A 181 -15.03 -15.01 -8.57
C SER A 181 -14.06 -15.26 -9.73
N TYR A 182 -13.94 -14.32 -10.67
CA TYR A 182 -12.95 -14.38 -11.75
C TYR A 182 -11.51 -14.48 -11.23
N ASN A 183 -11.12 -13.59 -10.31
CA ASN A 183 -9.75 -13.56 -9.81
C ASN A 183 -9.43 -14.77 -8.91
N VAL A 184 -10.42 -15.33 -8.20
CA VAL A 184 -10.26 -16.63 -7.53
C VAL A 184 -10.02 -17.73 -8.56
N ALA A 185 -10.72 -17.74 -9.69
CA ALA A 185 -10.46 -18.72 -10.75
C ALA A 185 -9.02 -18.63 -11.28
N ILE A 186 -8.52 -17.41 -11.55
CA ILE A 186 -7.13 -17.19 -11.95
C ILE A 186 -6.14 -17.65 -10.88
N LEU A 187 -6.41 -17.35 -9.59
CA LEU A 187 -5.61 -17.84 -8.47
C LEU A 187 -5.53 -19.37 -8.46
N ARG A 188 -6.68 -20.05 -8.65
CA ARG A 188 -6.73 -21.52 -8.71
C ARG A 188 -5.93 -22.07 -9.89
N LEU A 189 -5.96 -21.43 -11.05
CA LEU A 189 -5.10 -21.83 -12.18
C LEU A 189 -3.61 -21.71 -11.83
N LYS A 190 -3.19 -20.61 -11.19
CA LYS A 190 -1.80 -20.43 -10.73
C LYS A 190 -1.39 -21.47 -9.67
N GLN A 191 -2.35 -22.00 -8.92
CA GLN A 191 -2.17 -23.12 -7.98
C GLN A 191 -2.27 -24.52 -8.65
N ASN A 192 -2.41 -24.61 -9.98
CA ASN A 192 -2.67 -25.84 -10.73
C ASN A 192 -3.97 -26.58 -10.34
N ARG A 193 -4.97 -25.85 -9.82
CA ARG A 193 -6.28 -26.36 -9.40
C ARG A 193 -7.33 -26.06 -10.47
N THR A 194 -7.17 -26.67 -11.64
CA THR A 194 -8.00 -26.38 -12.83
C THR A 194 -9.50 -26.63 -12.62
N ASP A 195 -9.86 -27.69 -11.90
CA ASP A 195 -11.28 -28.02 -11.67
C ASP A 195 -11.98 -26.99 -10.78
N ASP A 196 -11.27 -26.52 -9.75
CA ASP A 196 -11.76 -25.44 -8.89
C ASP A 196 -11.84 -24.11 -9.66
N ALA A 197 -10.87 -23.84 -10.53
CA ALA A 197 -10.90 -22.65 -11.38
C ALA A 197 -12.14 -22.62 -12.28
N LEU A 198 -12.50 -23.75 -12.90
CA LEU A 198 -13.70 -23.86 -13.74
C LEU A 198 -14.99 -23.58 -12.96
N THR A 199 -15.07 -24.05 -11.72
CA THR A 199 -16.20 -23.78 -10.83
C THR A 199 -16.34 -22.28 -10.55
N GLU A 200 -15.21 -21.61 -10.30
CA GLU A 200 -15.18 -20.18 -9.99
C GLU A 200 -15.44 -19.30 -11.22
N PHE A 201 -14.99 -19.72 -12.41
CA PHE A 201 -15.41 -19.10 -13.68
C PHE A 201 -16.91 -19.21 -13.87
N GLU A 202 -17.50 -20.39 -13.66
CA GLU A 202 -18.93 -20.55 -13.79
C GLU A 202 -19.70 -19.64 -12.81
N ALA A 203 -19.23 -19.52 -11.56
CA ALA A 203 -19.83 -18.61 -10.58
C ALA A 203 -19.80 -17.15 -11.07
N SER A 204 -18.63 -16.68 -11.55
CA SER A 204 -18.49 -15.35 -12.14
C SER A 204 -19.45 -15.14 -13.32
N PHE A 205 -19.56 -16.12 -14.21
CA PHE A 205 -20.41 -16.04 -15.40
C PHE A 205 -21.90 -16.02 -15.04
N LYS A 206 -22.33 -16.82 -14.05
CA LYS A 206 -23.70 -16.82 -13.52
C LYS A 206 -24.10 -15.47 -12.90
N ASP A 207 -23.16 -14.80 -12.23
CA ASP A 207 -23.38 -13.48 -11.63
C ASP A 207 -23.31 -12.32 -12.64
N GLY A 208 -23.18 -12.61 -13.95
CA GLY A 208 -23.26 -11.60 -15.01
C GLY A 208 -21.92 -11.03 -15.47
N PHE A 209 -20.86 -11.83 -15.44
CA PHE A 209 -19.57 -11.45 -16.01
C PHE A 209 -19.73 -10.94 -17.45
N GLN A 210 -19.17 -9.76 -17.74
CA GLN A 210 -19.30 -9.09 -19.04
C GLN A 210 -17.96 -8.92 -19.77
N TYR A 211 -16.85 -9.26 -19.12
CA TYR A 211 -15.51 -8.97 -19.60
C TYR A 211 -14.93 -10.08 -20.49
N PHE A 212 -15.77 -10.73 -21.30
CA PHE A 212 -15.38 -11.85 -22.15
C PHE A 212 -14.31 -11.44 -23.18
N ASP A 213 -14.36 -10.21 -23.68
CA ASP A 213 -13.37 -9.70 -24.64
C ASP A 213 -12.00 -9.54 -23.99
N GLN A 214 -11.92 -9.00 -22.77
CA GLN A 214 -10.68 -8.89 -22.00
C GLN A 214 -10.14 -10.27 -21.60
N MET A 215 -11.02 -11.15 -21.10
CA MET A 215 -10.66 -12.53 -20.76
C MET A 215 -10.09 -13.29 -21.97
N GLY A 216 -10.63 -13.04 -23.17
CA GLY A 216 -10.13 -13.60 -24.42
C GLY A 216 -8.70 -13.16 -24.79
N GLN A 217 -8.17 -12.12 -24.14
CA GLN A 217 -6.79 -11.64 -24.32
C GLN A 217 -5.86 -12.12 -23.19
N ASP A 218 -6.40 -12.69 -22.12
CA ASP A 218 -5.64 -13.12 -20.94
C ASP A 218 -4.79 -14.37 -21.22
N ARG A 219 -3.46 -14.19 -21.15
CA ARG A 219 -2.49 -15.25 -21.44
C ARG A 219 -2.47 -16.34 -20.37
N ASP A 220 -2.89 -16.02 -19.14
CA ASP A 220 -3.02 -17.02 -18.07
C ASP A 220 -4.03 -18.12 -18.44
N LEU A 221 -4.92 -17.85 -19.41
CA LEU A 221 -5.95 -18.77 -19.88
C LEU A 221 -5.55 -19.59 -21.11
N ASP A 222 -4.33 -19.45 -21.63
CA ASP A 222 -3.90 -20.13 -22.86
C ASP A 222 -4.06 -21.66 -22.77
N THR A 223 -3.76 -22.23 -21.61
CA THR A 223 -3.92 -23.67 -21.35
C THR A 223 -5.39 -24.06 -21.22
N LEU A 224 -6.20 -23.20 -20.62
CA LEU A 224 -7.62 -23.45 -20.37
C LEU A 224 -8.49 -23.30 -21.63
N ARG A 225 -8.06 -22.48 -22.60
CA ARG A 225 -8.79 -22.29 -23.88
C ARG A 225 -9.00 -23.57 -24.69
N LYS A 226 -8.15 -24.58 -24.47
CA LYS A 226 -8.27 -25.89 -25.12
C LYS A 226 -9.09 -26.89 -24.29
N ASP A 227 -9.43 -26.57 -23.04
CA ASP A 227 -10.27 -27.41 -22.20
C ASP A 227 -11.72 -27.34 -22.71
N LYS A 228 -12.28 -28.52 -23.02
CA LYS A 228 -13.65 -28.64 -23.53
C LYS A 228 -14.67 -28.07 -22.55
N ARG A 229 -14.46 -28.26 -21.24
CA ARG A 229 -15.36 -27.79 -20.19
C ARG A 229 -15.38 -26.26 -20.15
N PHE A 230 -14.22 -25.63 -20.35
CA PHE A 230 -14.15 -24.17 -20.44
C PHE A 230 -14.88 -23.65 -21.69
N GLN A 231 -14.69 -24.30 -22.84
CA GLN A 231 -15.41 -23.96 -24.08
C GLN A 231 -16.93 -24.11 -23.95
N GLU A 232 -17.39 -25.13 -23.23
CA GLU A 232 -18.81 -25.32 -22.90
C GLU A 232 -19.35 -24.21 -22.02
N LEU A 233 -18.58 -23.75 -21.01
CA LEU A 233 -18.96 -22.59 -20.20
C LEU A 233 -19.09 -21.33 -21.06
N LEU A 234 -18.12 -21.05 -21.92
CA LEU A 234 -18.17 -19.89 -22.83
C LEU A 234 -19.40 -19.97 -23.75
N SER A 235 -19.67 -21.14 -24.33
CA SER A 235 -20.82 -21.34 -25.22
C SER A 235 -22.16 -21.09 -24.52
N ARG A 236 -22.22 -21.26 -23.19
CA ARG A 236 -23.43 -21.06 -22.39
C ARG A 236 -23.63 -19.60 -21.98
N TYR A 237 -22.56 -18.91 -21.56
CA TYR A 237 -22.67 -17.60 -20.91
C TYR A 237 -22.16 -16.42 -21.75
N GLN A 238 -21.30 -16.66 -22.73
CA GLN A 238 -20.78 -15.59 -23.58
C GLN A 238 -21.88 -15.12 -24.55
N PRO A 239 -22.16 -13.81 -24.59
CA PRO A 239 -23.09 -13.26 -25.58
C PRO A 239 -22.58 -13.54 -27.00
N GLN A 240 -23.44 -14.09 -27.85
CA GLN A 240 -23.12 -14.32 -29.26
C GLN A 240 -23.01 -12.96 -29.97
N LYS A 241 -21.84 -12.65 -30.52
CA LYS A 241 -21.67 -11.46 -31.37
C LYS A 241 -22.44 -11.71 -32.67
N SER A 242 -23.48 -10.90 -32.89
CA SER A 242 -24.33 -10.93 -34.09
C SER A 242 -23.64 -10.30 -35.28
#